data_AF-A0A7L3A2V6-F1
#
_entry.id   AF-A0A7L3A2V6-F1
#
_cell.length_a   1.000
_cell.length_b   1.000
_cell.length_c   1.000
_cell.angle_alpha   90.00
_cell.angle_beta   90.00
_cell.angle_gamma   90.00
#
_symmetry.space_group_name_H-M   'P 1'
#
loop_
_entity.id
_entity.type
_entity.pdbx_description
1 polymer ?
#
loop_
_entity_poly.entity_id
_entity_poly.type
_entity_poly.pdbx_seq_one_letter_code
_entity_poly.pdbx_strand_id
1 'polypeptide(L)'
;DGTNGANASACRGSSRCQPGVLLPVWQPDEPAAGDKAARAIVYFVAMMYLFLGVSIIADRFMASIEVITSREKEITVTKANGETSVGTVRIWNETVSNLTLMALGSSAPEILLSLIEVCGHRFQAGELGPGTIVGSAAFNMFVVIAVCVYAIPAGESRRIKHLRVFFVTASWSIFAYIWLYLILAVITPGVVQVWEAFLTLLFFPACVVFAWAADKRLLFYKYVYKRYRADPRSGIIIGTEAERPPKDLEADGGFPPLPEPEVAATAGGGSPSPTPEEKELDESRREVIQILKDLKQKHPEKELEQLLDAANYMALVHQQKSRAFYRIQATRLMTGAGNVLKKHAAEAARRSPALPGEEDEEDDEDEACSRIFFEPCLYHCLENCGSVTLAVACQQGLGANQTFYVDFRTEDGSAKAGSDYEYSEGTLIFKPGETRKELAIGIIDDDIFEEDEHFFVRLLNLRVGDAEGMFEADPEDHPKGKLVAPLVATVTILDDDHAGIFGFRERSVRVSECQGHVEVTVVRSSGARGTVMVPFRTVEGTARGGGVDYEDASGELDCPVSRPRKTLQVKIVDDEEYEKKENFFIELGTPRWLKRGIS
;
A
#
# COMPACT_ATOMS: atom_id res chain seq x y z
N ASP A 1 5.86 -80.99 -0.91
CA ASP A 1 5.77 -80.72 -2.36
C ASP A 1 4.37 -80.20 -2.67
N GLY A 2 4.09 -78.91 -2.85
CA GLY A 2 4.90 -77.87 -3.45
C GLY A 2 4.40 -77.61 -4.87
N THR A 3 3.35 -76.80 -5.03
CA THR A 3 3.16 -75.93 -6.21
C THR A 3 2.03 -74.92 -5.97
N ASN A 4 2.47 -73.66 -5.85
CA ASN A 4 1.64 -72.45 -5.85
C ASN A 4 0.87 -72.33 -7.18
N GLY A 5 -0.47 -72.30 -7.09
CA GLY A 5 -1.34 -71.77 -8.13
C GLY A 5 -1.74 -70.34 -7.74
N ALA A 6 -0.90 -69.36 -8.05
CA ALA A 6 -1.26 -67.96 -7.97
C ALA A 6 -2.44 -67.70 -8.91
N ASN A 7 -3.63 -67.48 -8.35
CA ASN A 7 -4.75 -66.90 -9.09
C ASN A 7 -4.38 -65.46 -9.45
N ALA A 8 -3.71 -65.31 -10.58
CA ALA A 8 -3.70 -64.06 -11.33
C ALA A 8 -5.14 -63.79 -11.77
N SER A 9 -5.90 -63.09 -10.93
CA SER A 9 -7.10 -62.39 -11.34
C SER A 9 -6.67 -61.29 -12.32
N ALA A 10 -6.53 -61.68 -13.59
CA ALA A 10 -6.36 -60.74 -14.68
C ALA A 10 -7.53 -59.75 -14.62
N CYS A 11 -7.20 -58.46 -14.46
CA CYS A 11 -8.13 -57.35 -14.54
C CYS A 11 -8.78 -57.29 -15.93
N ARG A 12 -9.79 -58.13 -16.16
CA ARG A 12 -10.80 -57.94 -17.21
C ARG A 12 -12.04 -57.32 -16.58
N GLY A 13 -11.87 -56.12 -16.04
CA GLY A 13 -13.00 -55.21 -15.83
C GLY A 13 -13.18 -54.42 -17.12
N SER A 14 -14.16 -54.77 -17.93
CA SER A 14 -14.72 -53.79 -18.87
C SER A 14 -15.47 -52.79 -17.98
N SER A 15 -14.79 -51.71 -17.60
CA SER A 15 -15.40 -50.60 -16.86
C SER A 15 -16.39 -49.93 -17.80
N ARG A 16 -17.65 -50.38 -17.74
CA ARG A 16 -18.75 -49.73 -18.44
C ARG A 16 -18.76 -48.26 -18.02
N CYS A 17 -18.65 -47.33 -18.97
CA CYS A 17 -18.63 -45.91 -18.67
C CYS A 17 -19.91 -45.53 -17.90
N GLN A 18 -19.73 -45.12 -16.64
CA GLN A 18 -20.84 -44.57 -15.87
C GLN A 18 -21.23 -43.21 -16.47
N PRO A 19 -22.52 -42.83 -16.44
CA PRO A 19 -22.94 -41.50 -16.87
C PRO A 19 -22.16 -40.44 -16.10
N GLY A 20 -21.44 -39.56 -16.82
CA GLY A 20 -20.64 -38.52 -16.21
C GLY A 20 -21.50 -37.51 -15.46
N VAL A 21 -20.96 -36.98 -14.36
CA VAL A 21 -21.66 -36.05 -13.46
C VAL A 21 -21.98 -34.71 -14.13
N LEU A 22 -21.05 -34.20 -14.95
CA LEU A 22 -21.18 -32.92 -15.66
C LEU A 22 -21.26 -33.08 -17.18
N LEU A 23 -20.46 -34.00 -17.74
CA LEU A 23 -20.43 -34.25 -19.18
C LEU A 23 -21.07 -35.62 -19.47
N PRO A 24 -22.18 -35.66 -20.23
CA PRO A 24 -22.86 -36.91 -20.52
C PRO A 24 -21.98 -37.81 -21.38
N VAL A 25 -22.10 -39.12 -21.15
CA VAL A 25 -21.43 -40.13 -21.98
C VAL A 25 -22.14 -40.18 -23.34
N TRP A 26 -21.41 -39.88 -24.41
CA TRP A 26 -21.91 -40.02 -25.77
C TRP A 26 -21.95 -41.48 -26.21
N GLN A 27 -23.15 -41.97 -26.54
CA GLN A 27 -23.36 -43.30 -27.13
C GLN A 27 -23.05 -43.29 -28.65
N PRO A 28 -22.64 -44.40 -29.29
CA PRO A 28 -22.33 -45.73 -28.73
C PRO A 28 -20.97 -45.79 -28.00
N ASP A 29 -20.80 -46.77 -27.12
CA ASP A 29 -19.58 -46.96 -26.29
C ASP A 29 -18.34 -47.39 -27.09
N GLU A 30 -18.53 -47.96 -28.29
CA GLU A 30 -17.46 -48.35 -29.22
C GLU A 30 -17.59 -47.64 -30.58
N PRO A 31 -17.21 -46.35 -30.69
CA PRO A 31 -17.21 -45.63 -31.95
C PRO A 31 -15.94 -45.92 -32.78
N ALA A 32 -15.98 -45.62 -34.08
CA ALA A 32 -14.82 -45.72 -34.96
C ALA A 32 -13.64 -44.86 -34.48
N ALA A 33 -12.40 -45.17 -34.88
CA ALA A 33 -11.20 -44.48 -34.39
C ALA A 33 -11.23 -42.94 -34.61
N GLY A 34 -11.81 -42.48 -35.72
CA GLY A 34 -12.00 -41.05 -36.02
C GLY A 34 -13.00 -40.38 -35.07
N ASP A 35 -14.12 -41.04 -34.80
CA ASP A 35 -15.13 -40.56 -33.84
C ASP A 35 -14.59 -40.58 -32.40
N LYS A 36 -13.77 -41.57 -32.05
CA LYS A 36 -13.08 -41.60 -30.75
C LYS A 36 -12.13 -40.42 -30.59
N ALA A 37 -11.38 -40.07 -31.64
CA ALA A 37 -10.49 -38.90 -31.63
C ALA A 37 -11.27 -37.58 -31.54
N ALA A 38 -12.35 -37.43 -32.33
CA ALA A 38 -13.20 -36.24 -32.27
C ALA A 38 -13.85 -36.06 -30.89
N ARG A 39 -14.38 -37.14 -30.31
CA ARG A 39 -14.93 -37.12 -28.94
C ARG A 39 -13.88 -36.79 -27.90
N ALA A 40 -12.67 -37.34 -28.01
CA ALA A 40 -11.56 -37.03 -27.11
C ALA A 40 -11.20 -35.54 -27.17
N ILE A 41 -11.18 -34.93 -28.37
CA ILE A 41 -10.93 -33.49 -28.53
C ILE A 41 -12.06 -32.67 -27.88
N VAL A 42 -13.33 -33.02 -28.10
CA VAL A 42 -14.45 -32.27 -27.48
C VAL A 42 -14.45 -32.41 -25.97
N TYR A 43 -14.26 -33.62 -25.43
CA TYR A 43 -14.14 -33.82 -23.98
C TYR A 43 -12.92 -33.07 -23.41
N PHE A 44 -11.80 -33.06 -24.12
CA PHE A 44 -10.61 -32.31 -23.70
C PHE A 44 -10.87 -30.80 -23.65
N VAL A 45 -11.46 -30.23 -24.70
CA VAL A 45 -11.81 -28.80 -24.75
C VAL A 45 -12.84 -28.46 -23.67
N ALA A 46 -13.87 -29.28 -23.50
CA ALA A 46 -14.88 -29.09 -22.47
C ALA A 46 -14.28 -29.20 -21.06
N MET A 47 -13.37 -30.16 -20.84
CA MET A 47 -12.67 -30.32 -19.57
C MET A 47 -11.77 -29.11 -19.29
N MET A 48 -11.02 -28.62 -20.28
CA MET A 48 -10.21 -27.39 -20.14
C MET A 48 -11.08 -26.17 -19.81
N TYR A 49 -12.24 -26.04 -20.45
CA TYR A 49 -13.18 -24.94 -20.17
C TYR A 49 -13.72 -25.00 -18.73
N LEU A 50 -14.09 -26.19 -18.24
CA LEU A 50 -14.54 -26.38 -16.86
C LEU A 50 -13.42 -26.11 -15.86
N PHE A 51 -12.19 -26.59 -16.11
CA PHE A 51 -11.03 -26.30 -15.26
C PHE A 51 -10.67 -24.82 -15.22
N LEU A 52 -10.81 -24.10 -16.35
CA LEU A 52 -10.60 -22.66 -16.39
C LEU A 52 -11.59 -21.94 -15.46
N GLY A 53 -12.87 -22.31 -15.51
CA GLY A 53 -13.90 -21.76 -14.62
C GLY A 53 -13.60 -21.99 -13.14
N VAL A 54 -13.25 -23.22 -12.75
CA VAL A 54 -12.87 -23.56 -11.37
C VAL A 54 -11.61 -22.79 -10.93
N SER A 55 -10.63 -22.65 -11.83
CA SER A 55 -9.38 -21.92 -11.54
C SER A 55 -9.62 -20.42 -11.32
N ILE A 56 -10.50 -19.78 -12.10
CA ILE A 56 -10.86 -18.37 -11.93
C ILE A 56 -11.56 -18.15 -10.58
N ILE A 57 -12.51 -19.02 -10.22
CA ILE A 57 -13.23 -18.93 -8.94
C ILE A 57 -12.25 -19.09 -7.77
N ALA A 58 -11.35 -20.07 -7.87
CA ALA A 58 -10.32 -20.30 -6.86
C ALA A 58 -9.36 -19.12 -6.70
N ASP A 59 -8.90 -18.52 -7.80
CA ASP A 59 -8.01 -17.36 -7.78
C ASP A 59 -8.71 -16.15 -7.16
N ARG A 60 -9.99 -15.92 -7.50
CA ARG A 60 -10.77 -14.83 -6.90
C ARG A 60 -10.99 -15.03 -5.41
N PHE A 61 -11.30 -16.25 -4.99
CA PHE A 61 -11.46 -16.63 -3.58
C PHE A 61 -10.15 -16.39 -2.80
N MET A 62 -9.01 -16.78 -3.37
CA MET A 62 -7.68 -16.55 -2.80
C MET A 62 -7.37 -15.07 -2.65
N ALA A 63 -7.59 -14.27 -3.69
CA ALA A 63 -7.36 -12.83 -3.67
C ALA A 63 -8.22 -12.14 -2.60
N SER A 64 -9.47 -12.57 -2.41
CA SER A 64 -10.34 -12.04 -1.36
C SER A 64 -9.81 -12.34 0.05
N ILE A 65 -9.30 -13.56 0.29
CA ILE A 65 -8.71 -13.92 1.59
C ILE A 65 -7.44 -13.10 1.86
N GLU A 66 -6.59 -12.91 0.86
CA GLU A 66 -5.36 -12.10 0.98
C GLU A 66 -5.69 -10.63 1.32
N VAL A 67 -6.71 -10.04 0.71
CA VAL A 67 -7.15 -8.67 1.02
C VAL A 67 -7.69 -8.54 2.44
N ILE A 68 -8.45 -9.53 2.93
CA ILE A 68 -9.00 -9.51 4.29
C ILE A 68 -7.88 -9.62 5.33
N THR A 69 -6.92 -10.51 5.08
CA THR A 69 -5.82 -10.81 6.01
C THR A 69 -4.73 -9.73 6.06
N SER A 70 -4.58 -8.96 4.99
CA SER A 70 -3.59 -7.88 4.88
C SER A 70 -4.07 -6.51 5.39
N ARG A 71 -5.28 -6.39 5.93
CA ARG A 71 -5.78 -5.11 6.46
C ARG A 71 -4.97 -4.62 7.65
N GLU A 72 -4.53 -3.38 7.57
CA GLU A 72 -3.78 -2.66 8.61
C GLU A 72 -4.67 -1.61 9.28
N LYS A 73 -4.44 -1.36 10.56
CA LYS A 73 -5.15 -0.36 11.36
C LYS A 73 -4.14 0.52 12.08
N GLU A 74 -4.32 1.82 11.95
CA GLU A 74 -3.54 2.80 12.70
C GLU A 74 -4.00 2.83 14.16
N ILE A 75 -3.05 2.75 15.08
CA ILE A 75 -3.28 2.84 16.52
C ILE A 75 -2.36 3.93 17.07
N THR A 76 -2.98 4.90 17.74
CA THR A 76 -2.28 5.92 18.52
C THR A 76 -1.91 5.33 19.88
N VAL A 77 -0.62 5.08 20.09
CA VAL A 77 -0.13 4.61 21.40
C VAL A 77 0.41 5.82 22.15
N THR A 78 -0.24 6.17 23.26
CA THR A 78 0.23 7.18 24.21
C THR A 78 1.34 6.58 25.07
N LYS A 79 2.55 7.14 25.00
CA LYS A 79 3.65 6.76 25.89
C LYS A 79 3.48 7.44 27.25
N ALA A 80 4.12 6.91 28.29
CA ALA A 80 4.09 7.44 29.66
C ALA A 80 4.58 8.90 29.80
N ASN A 81 5.24 9.44 28.76
CA ASN A 81 5.73 10.82 28.69
C ASN A 81 4.73 11.81 28.03
N GLY A 82 3.51 11.38 27.69
CA GLY A 82 2.48 12.23 27.09
C GLY A 82 2.56 12.40 25.57
N GLU A 83 3.60 11.87 24.91
CA GLU A 83 3.70 11.87 23.45
C GLU A 83 2.87 10.73 22.82
N THR A 84 2.09 11.07 21.80
CA THR A 84 1.33 10.14 20.96
C THR A 84 2.18 9.68 19.78
N SER A 85 2.54 8.41 19.72
CA SER A 85 3.12 7.80 18.51
C SER A 85 2.03 7.07 17.74
N VAL A 86 1.82 7.45 16.48
CA VAL A 86 0.97 6.73 15.53
C VAL A 86 1.76 5.54 15.00
N GLY A 87 1.20 4.34 15.11
CA GLY A 87 1.79 3.12 14.54
C GLY A 87 0.74 2.30 13.81
N THR A 88 1.11 1.72 12.67
CA THR A 88 0.25 0.79 11.93
C THR A 88 0.41 -0.61 12.50
N VAL A 89 -0.72 -1.25 12.83
CA VAL A 89 -0.77 -2.64 13.32
C VAL A 89 -1.75 -3.42 12.45
N ARG A 90 -1.37 -4.61 12.00
CA ARG A 90 -2.29 -5.51 11.30
C ARG A 90 -3.51 -5.83 12.17
N ILE A 91 -4.70 -5.78 11.58
CA ILE A 91 -5.96 -6.04 12.29
C ILE A 91 -6.01 -7.48 12.78
N TRP A 92 -5.58 -8.41 11.93
CA TRP A 92 -5.56 -9.84 12.22
C TRP A 92 -4.22 -10.27 12.80
N ASN A 93 -4.26 -11.20 13.76
CA ASN A 93 -3.04 -11.84 14.24
C ASN A 93 -2.38 -12.60 13.07
N GLU A 94 -1.09 -12.35 12.83
CA GLU A 94 -0.29 -12.99 11.78
C GLU A 94 -0.38 -14.52 11.82
N THR A 95 -0.37 -15.12 13.02
CA THR A 95 -0.51 -16.56 13.21
C THR A 95 -1.85 -17.08 12.71
N VAL A 96 -2.94 -16.38 13.06
CA VAL A 96 -4.31 -16.77 12.68
C VAL A 96 -4.48 -16.62 11.17
N SER A 97 -4.08 -15.46 10.64
CA SER A 97 -4.11 -15.14 9.23
C SER A 97 -3.38 -16.19 8.39
N ASN A 98 -2.12 -16.49 8.72
CA ASN A 98 -1.29 -17.43 7.96
C ASN A 98 -1.84 -18.86 8.01
N LEU A 99 -2.32 -19.31 9.18
CA LEU A 99 -2.90 -20.63 9.33
C LEU A 99 -4.18 -20.77 8.49
N THR A 100 -5.06 -19.77 8.54
CA THR A 100 -6.30 -19.77 7.76
C THR A 100 -6.06 -19.67 6.25
N LEU A 101 -5.08 -18.87 5.83
CA LEU A 101 -4.70 -18.71 4.42
C LEU A 101 -4.14 -20.02 3.86
N MET A 102 -3.22 -20.69 4.59
CA MET A 102 -2.68 -21.98 4.16
C MET A 102 -3.75 -23.07 4.10
N ALA A 103 -4.68 -23.11 5.06
CA ALA A 103 -5.71 -24.14 5.13
C ALA A 103 -6.78 -24.00 4.04
N LEU A 104 -7.31 -22.79 3.85
CA LEU A 104 -8.41 -22.56 2.90
C LEU A 104 -7.92 -22.27 1.49
N GLY A 105 -6.68 -21.79 1.37
CA GLY A 105 -6.19 -21.28 0.11
C GLY A 105 -5.92 -22.38 -0.91
N SER A 106 -4.93 -23.23 -0.66
CA SER A 106 -4.46 -24.17 -1.69
C SER A 106 -5.46 -25.29 -1.99
N SER A 107 -6.32 -25.63 -1.04
CA SER A 107 -7.20 -26.81 -1.12
C SER A 107 -8.65 -26.47 -1.46
N ALA A 108 -9.03 -25.20 -1.57
CA ALA A 108 -10.38 -24.80 -1.98
C ALA A 108 -10.86 -25.41 -3.31
N PRO A 109 -10.04 -25.48 -4.39
CA PRO A 109 -10.46 -26.09 -5.65
C PRO A 109 -10.75 -27.59 -5.50
N GLU A 110 -9.91 -28.30 -4.75
CA GLU A 110 -10.02 -29.74 -4.52
C GLU A 110 -11.28 -30.06 -3.70
N ILE A 111 -11.52 -29.28 -2.65
CA ILE A 111 -12.74 -29.40 -1.81
C ILE A 111 -13.99 -29.14 -2.65
N LEU A 112 -13.97 -28.12 -3.52
CA LEU A 112 -15.11 -27.79 -4.38
C LEU A 112 -15.42 -28.91 -5.37
N LEU A 113 -14.40 -29.52 -5.97
CA LEU A 113 -14.56 -30.63 -6.91
C LEU A 113 -15.19 -31.84 -6.24
N SER A 114 -14.76 -32.16 -5.02
CA SER A 114 -15.33 -33.26 -4.24
C SER A 114 -16.75 -32.98 -3.76
N LEU A 115 -17.10 -31.74 -3.44
CA LEU A 115 -18.49 -31.37 -3.16
C LEU A 115 -19.39 -31.56 -4.39
N ILE A 116 -18.92 -31.17 -5.57
CA ILE A 116 -19.66 -31.36 -6.83
C ILE A 116 -19.89 -32.85 -7.10
N GLU A 117 -18.88 -33.69 -6.89
CA GLU A 117 -18.99 -35.14 -7.06
C GLU A 117 -19.97 -35.77 -6.06
N VAL A 118 -19.86 -35.45 -4.77
CA VAL A 118 -20.74 -35.98 -3.72
C VAL A 118 -22.19 -35.55 -3.94
N CYS A 119 -22.43 -34.29 -4.30
CA CYS A 119 -23.75 -33.80 -4.66
C CYS A 119 -24.29 -34.46 -5.94
N GLY A 120 -23.42 -34.68 -6.94
CA GLY A 120 -23.75 -35.35 -8.19
C GLY A 120 -24.15 -36.81 -8.02
N HIS A 121 -23.54 -37.51 -7.07
CA HIS A 121 -23.80 -38.92 -6.76
C HIS A 121 -24.82 -39.14 -5.63
N ARG A 122 -25.70 -38.17 -5.34
CA ARG A 122 -26.74 -38.26 -4.29
C ARG A 122 -26.17 -38.58 -2.90
N PHE A 123 -25.10 -37.87 -2.52
CA PHE A 123 -24.39 -38.02 -1.24
C PHE A 123 -23.65 -39.35 -1.06
N GLN A 124 -23.37 -40.07 -2.14
CA GLN A 124 -22.43 -41.20 -2.13
C GLN A 124 -21.03 -40.69 -2.50
N ALA A 125 -20.02 -41.11 -1.74
CA ALA A 125 -18.64 -40.82 -2.09
C ALA A 125 -18.27 -41.56 -3.39
N GLY A 126 -17.83 -40.82 -4.41
CA GLY A 126 -17.32 -41.41 -5.65
C GLY A 126 -15.91 -41.99 -5.50
N GLU A 127 -15.35 -42.50 -6.60
CA GLU A 127 -14.01 -43.11 -6.61
C GLU A 127 -12.89 -42.10 -6.29
N LEU A 128 -13.12 -40.80 -6.53
CA LEU A 128 -12.23 -39.71 -6.11
C LEU A 128 -12.44 -39.28 -4.64
N GLY A 129 -13.11 -40.09 -3.83
CA GLY A 129 -13.57 -39.78 -2.47
C GLY A 129 -12.53 -39.17 -1.51
N PRO A 130 -12.91 -38.92 -0.24
CA PRO A 130 -12.14 -38.08 0.69
C PRO A 130 -10.64 -38.43 0.85
N GLY A 131 -10.27 -39.70 0.67
CA GLY A 131 -8.88 -40.16 0.71
C GLY A 131 -8.01 -39.60 -0.42
N THR A 132 -8.55 -39.43 -1.63
CA THR A 132 -7.82 -38.88 -2.79
C THR A 132 -7.51 -37.40 -2.61
N ILE A 133 -8.42 -36.64 -1.98
CA ILE A 133 -8.23 -35.22 -1.63
C ILE A 133 -7.09 -35.07 -0.61
N VAL A 134 -7.12 -35.86 0.46
CA VAL A 134 -6.08 -35.80 1.49
C VAL A 134 -4.73 -36.24 0.92
N GLY A 135 -4.73 -37.23 0.03
CA GLY A 135 -3.54 -37.70 -0.68
C GLY A 135 -2.95 -36.68 -1.65
N SER A 136 -3.78 -36.00 -2.45
CA SER A 136 -3.33 -34.99 -3.41
C SER A 136 -2.75 -33.76 -2.71
N ALA A 137 -3.39 -33.28 -1.64
CA ALA A 137 -2.90 -32.18 -0.84
C ALA A 137 -1.52 -32.48 -0.21
N ALA A 138 -1.34 -33.71 0.29
CA ALA A 138 -0.06 -34.15 0.84
C ALA A 138 1.05 -34.23 -0.23
N PHE A 139 0.72 -34.71 -1.43
CA PHE A 139 1.66 -34.76 -2.56
C PHE A 139 2.07 -33.35 -3.03
N ASN A 140 1.10 -32.44 -3.17
CA ASN A 140 1.36 -31.06 -3.54
C ASN A 140 2.29 -30.35 -2.55
N MET A 141 2.08 -30.57 -1.24
CA MET A 141 2.94 -30.01 -0.20
C MET A 141 4.38 -30.51 -0.28
N PHE A 142 4.61 -31.77 -0.68
CA PHE A 142 5.96 -32.31 -0.84
C PHE A 142 6.77 -31.55 -1.92
N VAL A 143 6.14 -31.30 -3.07
CA VAL A 143 6.78 -30.55 -4.17
C VAL A 143 7.03 -29.09 -3.77
N VAL A 144 6.06 -28.45 -3.11
CA VAL A 144 6.21 -27.08 -2.61
C VAL A 144 7.37 -26.98 -1.61
N ILE A 145 7.47 -27.92 -0.65
CA ILE A 145 8.57 -27.95 0.32
C ILE A 145 9.92 -28.11 -0.39
N ALA A 146 10.01 -28.99 -1.39
CA ALA A 146 11.25 -29.19 -2.16
C ALA A 146 11.71 -27.91 -2.85
N VAL A 147 10.78 -27.18 -3.50
CA VAL A 147 11.08 -25.88 -4.14
C VAL A 147 11.46 -24.83 -3.09
N CYS A 148 10.77 -24.78 -1.95
CA CYS A 148 11.08 -23.85 -0.87
C CYS A 148 12.46 -24.07 -0.26
N VAL A 149 12.90 -25.33 -0.14
CA VAL A 149 14.26 -25.67 0.33
C VAL A 149 15.31 -25.32 -0.73
N TYR A 150 15.03 -25.62 -2.00
CA TYR A 150 15.93 -25.30 -3.11
C TYR A 150 16.11 -23.79 -3.33
N ALA A 151 15.07 -22.99 -3.09
CA ALA A 151 15.07 -21.54 -3.30
C ALA A 151 15.91 -20.76 -2.26
N ILE A 152 16.44 -21.41 -1.23
CA ILE A 152 17.28 -20.75 -0.21
C ILE A 152 18.70 -20.54 -0.79
N PRO A 153 19.19 -19.30 -0.90
CA PRO A 153 20.54 -19.03 -1.39
C PRO A 153 21.61 -19.68 -0.49
N ALA A 154 22.72 -20.13 -1.09
CA ALA A 154 23.82 -20.73 -0.35
C ALA A 154 24.38 -19.74 0.69
N GLY A 155 24.37 -20.13 1.96
CA GLY A 155 24.87 -19.33 3.10
C GLY A 155 23.79 -18.69 3.97
N GLU A 156 22.52 -18.68 3.55
CA GLU A 156 21.41 -18.21 4.39
C GLU A 156 20.78 -19.35 5.21
N SER A 157 20.54 -19.11 6.51
CA SER A 157 19.76 -20.04 7.35
C SER A 157 18.39 -19.43 7.69
N ARG A 158 17.32 -20.20 7.45
CA ARG A 158 15.96 -19.83 7.82
C ARG A 158 15.57 -20.59 9.09
N ARG A 159 15.05 -19.88 10.10
CA ARG A 159 14.58 -20.47 11.36
C ARG A 159 13.10 -20.19 11.57
N ILE A 160 12.40 -21.14 12.20
CA ILE A 160 10.98 -21.02 12.56
C ILE A 160 10.86 -20.03 13.71
N LYS A 161 10.10 -18.94 13.51
CA LYS A 161 9.90 -17.89 14.53
C LYS A 161 8.98 -18.33 15.67
N HIS A 162 7.91 -19.08 15.38
CA HIS A 162 6.87 -19.47 16.36
C HIS A 162 6.89 -20.98 16.63
N LEU A 163 7.92 -21.48 17.32
CA LEU A 163 8.03 -22.92 17.65
C LEU A 163 6.81 -23.46 18.43
N ARG A 164 6.18 -22.66 19.29
CA ARG A 164 4.99 -23.07 20.05
C ARG A 164 3.78 -23.35 19.16
N VAL A 165 3.51 -22.42 18.24
CA VAL A 165 2.41 -22.56 17.27
C VAL A 165 2.65 -23.82 16.45
N PHE A 166 3.90 -24.05 16.02
CA PHE A 166 4.28 -25.26 15.31
C PHE A 166 3.94 -26.55 16.08
N PHE A 167 4.28 -26.65 17.37
CA PHE A 167 3.94 -27.81 18.18
C PHE A 167 2.42 -28.01 18.32
N VAL A 168 1.67 -26.92 18.49
CA VAL A 168 0.21 -26.97 18.52
C VAL A 168 -0.34 -27.48 17.21
N THR A 169 0.07 -26.91 16.07
CA THR A 169 -0.40 -27.34 14.75
C THR A 169 -0.01 -28.77 14.42
N ALA A 170 1.18 -29.22 14.84
CA ALA A 170 1.64 -30.59 14.66
C ALA A 170 0.84 -31.59 15.51
N SER A 171 0.45 -31.21 16.73
CA SER A 171 -0.42 -32.06 17.56
C SER A 171 -1.82 -32.20 16.95
N TRP A 172 -2.39 -31.11 16.41
CA TRP A 172 -3.69 -31.12 15.76
C TRP A 172 -3.68 -31.84 14.41
N SER A 173 -2.57 -31.84 13.67
CA SER A 173 -2.47 -32.61 12.42
C SER A 173 -2.46 -34.12 12.68
N ILE A 174 -1.74 -34.59 13.70
CA ILE A 174 -1.78 -36.00 14.13
C ILE A 174 -3.19 -36.35 14.61
N PHE A 175 -3.81 -35.48 15.42
CA PHE A 175 -5.18 -35.67 15.88
C PHE A 175 -6.17 -35.76 14.72
N ALA A 176 -6.02 -34.96 13.66
CA ALA A 176 -6.90 -35.00 12.50
C ALA A 176 -6.87 -36.37 11.79
N TYR A 177 -5.69 -37.00 11.65
CA TYR A 177 -5.60 -38.36 11.08
C TYR A 177 -6.21 -39.42 12.00
N ILE A 178 -6.00 -39.30 13.31
CA ILE A 178 -6.62 -40.20 14.30
C ILE A 178 -8.15 -40.04 14.26
N TRP A 179 -8.64 -38.81 14.19
CA TRP A 179 -10.06 -38.51 14.11
C TRP A 179 -10.68 -39.04 12.82
N LEU A 180 -10.01 -38.87 11.67
CA LEU A 180 -10.43 -39.43 10.39
C LEU A 180 -10.54 -40.97 10.45
N TYR A 181 -9.54 -41.63 11.05
CA TYR A 181 -9.61 -43.07 11.30
C TYR A 181 -10.79 -43.45 12.20
N LEU A 182 -11.02 -42.67 13.25
CA LEU A 182 -12.06 -42.93 14.24
C LEU A 182 -13.47 -42.81 13.63
N ILE A 183 -13.74 -41.79 12.79
CA ILE A 183 -15.05 -41.65 12.12
C ILE A 183 -15.27 -42.73 11.04
N LEU A 184 -14.23 -43.14 10.31
CA LEU A 184 -14.37 -44.08 9.19
C LEU A 184 -14.36 -45.55 9.61
N ALA A 185 -13.64 -45.90 10.68
CA ALA A 185 -13.41 -47.29 11.08
C ALA A 185 -14.02 -47.67 12.43
N VAL A 186 -14.22 -46.71 13.36
CA VAL A 186 -14.58 -47.02 14.76
C VAL A 186 -16.00 -46.60 15.11
N ILE A 187 -16.41 -45.35 14.83
CA ILE A 187 -17.76 -44.87 15.18
C ILE A 187 -18.80 -45.45 14.22
N THR A 188 -18.71 -45.10 12.94
CA THR A 188 -19.67 -45.52 11.91
C THR A 188 -18.93 -46.04 10.68
N PRO A 189 -18.65 -47.36 10.64
CA PRO A 189 -17.86 -47.95 9.58
C PRO A 189 -18.42 -47.62 8.19
N GLY A 190 -17.63 -46.88 7.40
CA GLY A 190 -17.95 -46.55 6.01
C GLY A 190 -19.07 -45.51 5.78
N VAL A 191 -19.60 -44.87 6.82
CA VAL A 191 -20.64 -43.83 6.69
C VAL A 191 -20.33 -42.66 7.63
N VAL A 192 -20.26 -41.43 7.10
CA VAL A 192 -20.06 -40.22 7.91
C VAL A 192 -21.42 -39.61 8.26
N GLN A 193 -21.70 -39.46 9.55
CA GLN A 193 -22.92 -38.83 10.04
C GLN A 193 -22.81 -37.29 10.06
N VAL A 194 -23.95 -36.61 9.98
CA VAL A 194 -24.00 -35.13 9.94
C VAL A 194 -23.37 -34.50 11.18
N TRP A 195 -23.54 -35.11 12.36
CA TRP A 195 -22.94 -34.59 13.59
C TRP A 195 -21.42 -34.75 13.61
N GLU A 196 -20.87 -35.82 13.01
CA GLU A 196 -19.43 -36.02 12.87
C GLU A 196 -18.84 -34.96 11.95
N ALA A 197 -19.54 -34.65 10.85
CA ALA A 197 -19.18 -33.57 9.94
C ALA A 197 -19.28 -32.17 10.59
N PHE A 198 -20.26 -31.96 11.47
CA PHE A 198 -20.35 -30.72 12.24
C PHE A 198 -19.22 -30.59 13.27
N LEU A 199 -18.85 -31.69 13.92
CA LEU A 199 -17.77 -31.72 14.89
C LEU A 199 -16.40 -31.50 14.23
N THR A 200 -16.16 -32.09 13.05
CA THR A 200 -14.96 -31.81 12.25
C THR A 200 -14.87 -30.34 11.84
N LEU A 201 -16.01 -29.75 11.44
CA LEU A 201 -16.07 -28.32 11.12
C LEU A 201 -15.73 -27.45 12.33
N LEU A 202 -16.16 -27.83 13.54
CA LEU A 202 -15.88 -27.12 14.78
C LEU A 202 -14.40 -27.23 15.23
N PHE A 203 -13.71 -28.31 14.86
CA PHE A 203 -12.28 -28.47 15.17
C PHE A 203 -11.39 -27.44 14.48
N PHE A 204 -11.79 -26.92 13.31
CA PHE A 204 -11.03 -25.87 12.62
C PHE A 204 -10.94 -24.56 13.44
N PRO A 205 -12.05 -23.90 13.83
CA PRO A 205 -11.98 -22.71 14.67
C PRO A 205 -11.37 -23.01 16.06
N ALA A 206 -11.58 -24.20 16.62
CA ALA A 206 -10.93 -24.60 17.87
C ALA A 206 -9.40 -24.64 17.75
N CYS A 207 -8.88 -25.22 16.66
CA CYS A 207 -7.45 -25.24 16.36
C CYS A 207 -6.88 -23.82 16.17
N VAL A 208 -7.60 -22.96 15.45
CA VAL A 208 -7.21 -21.55 15.23
C VAL A 208 -7.15 -20.78 16.55
N VAL A 209 -8.17 -20.92 17.41
CA VAL A 209 -8.20 -20.28 18.73
C VAL A 209 -7.09 -20.80 19.63
N PHE A 210 -6.80 -22.10 19.59
CA PHE A 210 -5.71 -22.67 20.38
C PHE A 210 -4.33 -22.22 19.88
N ALA A 211 -4.14 -22.13 18.56
CA ALA A 211 -2.93 -21.55 17.96
C ALA A 211 -2.77 -20.07 18.34
N TRP A 212 -3.85 -19.30 18.32
CA TRP A 212 -3.87 -17.92 18.79
C TRP A 212 -3.54 -17.79 20.28
N ALA A 213 -4.09 -18.66 21.13
CA ALA A 213 -3.80 -18.68 22.55
C ALA A 213 -2.34 -19.05 22.85
N ALA A 214 -1.77 -20.00 22.10
CA ALA A 214 -0.37 -20.38 22.16
C ALA A 214 0.57 -19.25 21.74
N ASP A 215 0.16 -18.45 20.75
CA ASP A 215 0.87 -17.26 20.30
C ASP A 215 0.79 -16.10 21.31
N LYS A 216 -0.39 -15.87 21.91
CA LYS A 216 -0.61 -14.83 22.93
C LYS A 216 -0.09 -15.18 24.33
N ARG A 217 0.47 -16.37 24.54
CA ARG A 217 1.08 -16.80 25.82
C ARG A 217 0.13 -16.84 27.02
N LEU A 218 -1.11 -17.28 26.82
CA LEU A 218 -2.11 -17.31 27.90
C LEU A 218 -1.88 -18.43 28.94
N LEU A 219 -1.06 -19.46 28.65
CA LEU A 219 -0.98 -20.66 29.49
C LEU A 219 0.33 -20.85 30.28
N PHE A 220 1.37 -20.04 30.06
CA PHE A 220 2.62 -20.11 30.84
C PHE A 220 3.26 -18.73 31.05
N TYR A 221 2.94 -18.08 32.17
CA TYR A 221 3.57 -16.84 32.62
C TYR A 221 4.75 -17.14 33.56
N LYS A 222 5.95 -16.62 33.28
CA LYS A 222 6.77 -15.84 34.26
C LYS A 222 8.18 -15.38 33.84
N TYR A 223 8.72 -15.67 32.65
CA TYR A 223 10.20 -15.55 32.50
C TYR A 223 10.78 -14.89 31.26
N VAL A 224 10.08 -13.98 30.57
CA VAL A 224 10.74 -13.13 29.55
C VAL A 224 10.15 -11.72 29.55
N TYR A 225 11.00 -10.73 29.84
CA TYR A 225 10.67 -9.30 29.72
C TYR A 225 10.37 -8.96 28.25
N LYS A 226 9.30 -8.21 28.01
CA LYS A 226 9.07 -7.56 26.71
C LYS A 226 9.79 -6.22 26.70
N ARG A 227 10.71 -6.02 25.75
CA ARG A 227 11.12 -4.67 25.34
C ARG A 227 10.46 -4.39 23.99
N TYR A 228 9.62 -3.37 23.95
CA TYR A 228 9.12 -2.83 22.69
C TYR A 228 10.28 -2.07 22.06
N ARG A 229 10.89 -2.64 21.01
CA ARG A 229 11.82 -1.89 20.18
C ARG A 229 11.01 -1.44 18.97
N ALA A 230 10.82 -0.13 18.83
CA ALA A 230 10.43 0.45 17.56
C ALA A 230 11.55 0.09 16.58
N ASP A 231 11.21 -0.61 15.51
CA ASP A 231 12.11 -0.82 14.40
C ASP A 231 12.15 0.48 13.59
N PRO A 232 13.27 1.25 13.60
CA PRO A 232 13.32 2.60 13.00
C PRO A 232 13.22 2.61 11.47
N ARG A 233 12.90 1.46 10.85
CA ARG A 233 12.84 1.29 9.38
C ARG A 233 11.50 0.82 8.86
N SER A 234 10.60 0.36 9.73
CA SER A 234 9.32 -0.20 9.29
C SER A 234 8.10 0.50 9.86
N GLY A 235 8.26 1.42 10.83
CA GLY A 235 7.11 2.03 11.54
C GLY A 235 6.24 1.03 12.32
N ILE A 236 6.59 -0.26 12.30
CA ILE A 236 5.85 -1.35 12.93
C ILE A 236 6.48 -1.66 14.29
N ILE A 237 5.67 -1.59 15.35
CA ILE A 237 6.09 -2.01 16.69
C ILE A 237 6.02 -3.54 16.76
N ILE A 238 7.12 -4.22 16.41
CA ILE A 238 7.24 -5.67 16.52
C ILE A 238 7.76 -6.04 17.91
N GLY A 239 6.98 -6.80 18.68
CA GLY A 239 7.45 -7.38 19.93
C GLY A 239 8.38 -8.58 19.68
N THR A 240 9.70 -8.38 19.73
CA THR A 240 10.70 -9.46 19.67
C THR A 240 11.20 -9.85 21.07
N GLU A 241 11.39 -11.15 21.30
CA GLU A 241 11.95 -11.69 22.55
C GLU A 241 13.47 -11.48 22.56
N ALA A 242 14.01 -10.84 23.61
CA ALA A 242 15.45 -10.81 23.87
C ALA A 242 15.84 -12.02 24.73
N GLU A 243 16.93 -12.68 24.36
CA GLU A 243 17.63 -13.68 25.15
C GLU A 243 18.21 -13.03 26.43
N ARG A 244 18.23 -13.76 27.55
CA ARG A 244 18.81 -13.26 28.81
C ARG A 244 20.31 -12.96 28.62
N PRO A 245 20.87 -11.89 29.20
CA PRO A 245 22.31 -11.85 29.40
C PRO A 245 22.68 -12.94 30.43
N PRO A 246 23.72 -13.76 30.18
CA PRO A 246 24.20 -14.68 31.20
C PRO A 246 24.82 -13.88 32.35
N LYS A 247 24.45 -14.22 33.59
CA LYS A 247 25.08 -13.73 34.81
C LYS A 247 26.25 -14.66 35.17
N ASP A 248 27.44 -14.08 35.08
CA ASP A 248 28.63 -14.21 35.93
C ASP A 248 29.31 -15.59 36.11
N LEU A 249 30.56 -15.71 35.62
CA LEU A 249 31.69 -16.26 36.41
C LEU A 249 33.07 -15.86 35.82
N GLU A 250 33.76 -15.00 36.57
CA GLU A 250 35.21 -14.83 36.84
C GLU A 250 36.33 -15.20 35.84
N ALA A 251 37.30 -14.26 35.77
CA ALA A 251 38.75 -14.38 35.50
C ALA A 251 39.24 -14.70 34.07
N ASP A 252 39.85 -13.72 33.39
CA ASP A 252 41.31 -13.50 33.35
C ASP A 252 41.66 -12.36 32.35
N GLY A 253 42.80 -11.69 32.58
CA GLY A 253 43.12 -10.34 32.11
C GLY A 253 43.52 -10.13 30.65
N GLY A 254 43.45 -8.86 30.24
CA GLY A 254 43.97 -8.37 28.95
C GLY A 254 43.72 -6.86 28.78
N PHE A 255 44.78 -6.08 28.66
CA PHE A 255 44.86 -4.61 28.66
C PHE A 255 43.91 -3.86 27.70
N PRO A 256 43.51 -2.60 28.03
CA PRO A 256 42.76 -1.72 27.12
C PRO A 256 43.70 -0.88 26.22
N PRO A 257 43.33 -0.57 24.97
CA PRO A 257 43.88 0.58 24.26
C PRO A 257 42.97 1.82 24.39
N LEU A 258 43.67 2.95 24.40
CA LEU A 258 43.33 4.33 24.81
C LEU A 258 42.23 5.08 24.01
N PRO A 259 41.75 6.21 24.56
CA PRO A 259 40.68 7.04 23.99
C PRO A 259 41.18 8.14 23.03
N GLU A 260 40.21 8.82 22.40
CA GLU A 260 40.20 10.21 21.88
C GLU A 260 40.01 10.41 20.35
N PRO A 261 39.47 11.57 19.88
CA PRO A 261 39.15 12.80 20.63
C PRO A 261 37.71 13.33 20.48
N GLU A 262 37.23 13.93 21.58
CA GLU A 262 36.23 15.00 21.56
C GLU A 262 36.85 16.25 20.93
N VAL A 263 36.13 16.91 20.02
CA VAL A 263 36.43 18.29 19.62
C VAL A 263 35.26 19.18 20.03
N ALA A 264 35.49 19.87 21.14
CA ALA A 264 34.96 21.15 21.62
C ALA A 264 33.65 21.67 21.01
N ALA A 265 32.61 21.66 21.85
CA ALA A 265 31.48 22.57 21.76
C ALA A 265 31.90 23.99 22.20
N THR A 266 31.70 24.97 21.33
CA THR A 266 31.53 26.37 21.72
C THR A 266 30.04 26.71 21.73
N ALA A 267 29.67 27.52 22.72
CA ALA A 267 28.31 27.74 23.20
C ALA A 267 27.39 28.51 22.24
N GLY A 268 26.09 28.20 22.31
CA GLY A 268 25.01 29.13 22.00
C GLY A 268 23.93 28.58 21.05
N GLY A 269 22.77 28.19 21.60
CA GLY A 269 21.54 27.94 20.85
C GLY A 269 20.92 26.58 21.13
N GLY A 270 19.90 26.54 21.99
CA GLY A 270 19.07 25.35 22.18
C GLY A 270 18.19 25.13 20.95
N SER A 271 18.57 24.18 20.10
CA SER A 271 17.72 23.65 19.04
C SER A 271 16.72 22.63 19.61
N PRO A 272 15.52 22.50 19.02
CA PRO A 272 14.56 21.48 19.43
C PRO A 272 15.13 20.09 19.18
N SER A 273 14.74 19.12 20.02
CA SER A 273 15.10 17.72 19.82
C SER A 273 14.62 17.25 18.44
N PRO A 274 15.46 16.54 17.66
CA PRO A 274 15.15 16.21 16.28
C PRO A 274 13.95 15.26 16.18
N THR A 275 13.09 15.51 15.19
CA THR A 275 11.91 14.71 14.87
C THR A 275 12.31 13.26 14.50
N PRO A 276 11.41 12.27 14.60
CA PRO A 276 11.72 10.89 14.21
C PRO A 276 12.19 10.78 12.75
N GLU A 277 11.66 11.60 11.85
CA GLU A 277 12.08 11.68 10.45
C GLU A 277 13.53 12.18 10.32
N GLU A 278 13.94 13.19 11.10
CA GLU A 278 15.32 13.68 11.12
C GLU A 278 16.30 12.62 11.65
N LYS A 279 15.87 11.77 12.61
CA LYS A 279 16.69 10.67 13.13
C LYS A 279 16.85 9.53 12.12
N GLU A 280 15.80 9.18 11.38
CA GLU A 280 15.84 8.17 10.31
C GLU A 280 16.69 8.66 9.11
N LEU A 281 16.60 9.95 8.79
CA LEU A 281 17.43 10.60 7.79
C LEU A 281 18.92 10.60 8.21
N ASP A 282 19.22 10.84 9.48
CA ASP A 282 20.58 10.80 10.01
C ASP A 282 21.15 9.38 10.09
N GLU A 283 20.34 8.37 10.42
CA GLU A 283 20.76 6.97 10.43
C GLU A 283 21.03 6.45 9.00
N SER A 284 20.16 6.77 8.04
CA SER A 284 20.37 6.42 6.64
C SER A 284 21.61 7.12 6.04
N ARG A 285 21.84 8.40 6.38
CA ARG A 285 23.08 9.12 6.02
C ARG A 285 24.33 8.45 6.58
N ARG A 286 24.30 7.97 7.84
CA ARG A 286 25.44 7.27 8.46
C ARG A 286 25.76 5.94 7.77
N GLU A 287 24.75 5.19 7.36
CA GLU A 287 24.97 3.93 6.63
C GLU A 287 25.57 4.16 5.24
N VAL A 288 25.11 5.17 4.51
CA VAL A 288 25.69 5.54 3.21
C VAL A 288 27.15 5.95 3.37
N ILE A 289 27.50 6.72 4.42
CA ILE A 289 28.88 7.10 4.73
C ILE A 289 29.76 5.88 5.03
N GLN A 290 29.23 4.88 5.75
CA GLN A 290 29.97 3.66 6.08
C GLN A 290 30.22 2.79 4.84
N ILE A 291 29.23 2.66 3.97
CA ILE A 291 29.34 1.95 2.69
C ILE A 291 30.34 2.65 1.76
N LEU A 292 30.31 3.99 1.69
CA LEU A 292 31.23 4.77 0.88
C LEU A 292 32.68 4.66 1.37
N LYS A 293 32.88 4.59 2.70
CA LYS A 293 34.19 4.37 3.31
C LYS A 293 34.76 2.97 2.99
N ASP A 294 33.93 1.94 2.99
CA ASP A 294 34.31 0.57 2.64
C ASP A 294 34.61 0.44 1.12
N LEU A 295 33.81 1.09 0.27
CA LEU A 295 34.04 1.16 -1.18
C LEU A 295 35.34 1.89 -1.53
N LYS A 296 35.64 3.00 -0.86
CA LYS A 296 36.89 3.75 -1.04
C LYS A 296 38.12 2.97 -0.56
N GLN A 297 37.97 2.07 0.42
CA GLN A 297 39.04 1.17 0.87
C GLN A 297 39.28 0.02 -0.11
N LYS A 298 38.22 -0.51 -0.74
CA LYS A 298 38.27 -1.66 -1.66
C LYS A 298 38.65 -1.27 -3.09
N HIS A 299 38.31 -0.05 -3.51
CA HIS A 299 38.58 0.47 -4.84
C HIS A 299 39.20 1.88 -4.77
N PRO A 300 40.45 2.01 -4.29
CA PRO A 300 41.14 3.29 -4.23
C PRO A 300 41.40 3.92 -5.60
N GLU A 301 41.32 3.14 -6.68
CA GLU A 301 41.52 3.54 -8.07
C GLU A 301 40.29 4.16 -8.75
N LYS A 302 39.10 4.08 -8.14
CA LYS A 302 37.85 4.59 -8.73
C LYS A 302 37.56 6.01 -8.28
N GLU A 303 37.00 6.80 -9.18
CA GLU A 303 36.61 8.17 -8.89
C GLU A 303 35.50 8.25 -7.83
N LEU A 304 35.47 9.37 -7.10
CA LEU A 304 34.56 9.57 -5.97
C LEU A 304 33.08 9.47 -6.39
N GLU A 305 32.77 9.86 -7.62
CA GLU A 305 31.43 9.80 -8.20
C GLU A 305 31.01 8.37 -8.52
N GLN A 306 31.88 7.57 -9.13
CA GLN A 306 31.64 6.14 -9.35
C GLN A 306 31.52 5.36 -8.03
N LEU A 307 32.24 5.78 -6.99
CA LEU A 307 32.11 5.24 -5.63
C LEU A 307 30.78 5.65 -4.97
N LEU A 308 30.30 6.86 -5.23
CA LEU A 308 29.00 7.36 -4.76
C LEU A 308 27.86 6.57 -5.39
N ASP A 309 27.91 6.32 -6.69
CA ASP A 309 26.90 5.52 -7.40
C ASP A 309 26.90 4.05 -6.98
N ALA A 310 28.09 3.47 -6.78
CA ALA A 310 28.23 2.14 -6.21
C ALA A 310 27.65 2.08 -4.78
N ALA A 311 27.85 3.13 -3.98
CA ALA A 311 27.29 3.22 -2.62
C ALA A 311 25.76 3.37 -2.64
N ASN A 312 25.21 4.20 -3.54
CA ASN A 312 23.77 4.37 -3.74
C ASN A 312 23.11 3.07 -4.22
N TYR A 313 23.75 2.36 -5.15
CA TYR A 313 23.28 1.04 -5.60
C TYR A 313 23.32 0.00 -4.47
N MET A 314 24.40 -0.07 -3.71
CA MET A 314 24.51 -0.99 -2.56
C MET A 314 23.48 -0.65 -1.47
N ALA A 315 23.23 0.64 -1.21
CA ALA A 315 22.21 1.09 -0.27
C ALA A 315 20.81 0.64 -0.70
N LEU A 316 20.43 0.83 -1.97
CA LEU A 316 19.16 0.36 -2.54
C LEU A 316 19.03 -1.17 -2.51
N VAL A 317 20.14 -1.91 -2.67
CA VAL A 317 20.15 -3.37 -2.58
C VAL A 317 19.94 -3.86 -1.15
N HIS A 318 20.54 -3.18 -0.17
CA HIS A 318 20.49 -3.51 1.26
C HIS A 318 19.21 -3.03 1.97
N GLN A 319 18.46 -2.10 1.39
CA GLN A 319 17.14 -1.73 1.90
C GLN A 319 16.17 -2.92 1.90
N GLN A 320 15.26 -2.96 2.88
CA GLN A 320 14.20 -3.97 2.94
C GLN A 320 13.22 -3.77 1.78
N LYS A 321 12.99 -4.84 1.00
CA LYS A 321 12.17 -4.80 -0.21
C LYS A 321 10.78 -5.35 0.07
N SER A 322 9.76 -4.70 -0.46
CA SER A 322 8.37 -5.13 -0.31
C SER A 322 8.10 -6.45 -1.06
N ARG A 323 7.08 -7.22 -0.67
CA ARG A 323 6.66 -8.43 -1.40
C ARG A 323 6.32 -8.14 -2.87
N ALA A 324 5.77 -6.95 -3.15
CA ALA A 324 5.48 -6.49 -4.51
C ALA A 324 6.74 -6.37 -5.37
N PHE A 325 7.84 -5.89 -4.81
CA PHE A 325 9.13 -5.82 -5.51
C PHE A 325 9.56 -7.19 -6.04
N TYR A 326 9.49 -8.24 -5.21
CA TYR A 326 9.89 -9.59 -5.62
C TYR A 326 8.96 -10.17 -6.70
N ARG A 327 7.65 -9.89 -6.64
CA ARG A 327 6.68 -10.31 -7.66
C ARG A 327 6.98 -9.64 -9.00
N ILE A 328 7.15 -8.32 -9.00
CA ILE A 328 7.47 -7.54 -10.21
C ILE A 328 8.83 -7.95 -10.78
N GLN A 329 9.82 -8.17 -9.92
CA GLN A 329 11.15 -8.63 -10.30
C GLN A 329 11.09 -10.00 -10.97
N ALA A 330 10.34 -10.96 -10.41
CA ALA A 330 10.18 -12.27 -11.00
C ALA A 330 9.49 -12.19 -12.37
N THR A 331 8.39 -11.43 -12.48
CA THR A 331 7.70 -11.23 -13.77
C THR A 331 8.61 -10.58 -14.81
N ARG A 332 9.40 -9.57 -14.44
CA ARG A 332 10.34 -8.89 -15.36
C ARG A 332 11.49 -9.79 -15.80
N LEU A 333 12.00 -10.66 -14.93
CA LEU A 333 13.00 -11.66 -15.32
C LEU A 333 12.42 -12.66 -16.32
N MET A 334 11.17 -13.09 -16.12
CA MET A 334 10.50 -14.03 -17.03
C MET A 334 10.15 -13.40 -18.39
N THR A 335 9.90 -12.09 -18.44
CA THR A 335 9.61 -11.36 -19.69
C THR A 335 10.84 -10.71 -20.34
N GLY A 336 12.06 -10.97 -19.83
CA GLY A 336 13.31 -10.44 -20.39
C GLY A 336 13.63 -8.98 -20.06
N ALA A 337 12.83 -8.32 -19.22
CA ALA A 337 12.97 -6.90 -18.85
C ALA A 337 14.01 -6.61 -17.74
N GLY A 338 14.83 -7.61 -17.38
CA GLY A 338 15.98 -7.49 -16.49
C GLY A 338 15.66 -7.15 -15.03
N ASN A 339 16.71 -6.88 -14.23
CA ASN A 339 16.58 -6.54 -12.82
C ASN A 339 16.14 -5.08 -12.62
N VAL A 340 15.06 -4.87 -11.86
CA VAL A 340 14.47 -3.56 -11.54
C VAL A 340 15.52 -2.61 -10.96
N LEU A 341 16.36 -3.08 -10.02
CA LEU A 341 17.38 -2.26 -9.37
C LEU A 341 18.51 -1.89 -10.32
N LYS A 342 18.90 -2.80 -11.23
CA LYS A 342 19.93 -2.51 -12.24
C LYS A 342 19.43 -1.49 -13.26
N LYS A 343 18.16 -1.59 -13.68
CA LYS A 343 17.55 -0.60 -14.56
C LYS A 343 17.45 0.76 -13.87
N HIS A 344 16.99 0.80 -12.62
CA HIS A 344 16.90 2.05 -11.86
C HIS A 344 18.28 2.67 -11.60
N ALA A 345 19.31 1.86 -11.37
CA ALA A 345 20.68 2.34 -11.24
C ALA A 345 21.25 2.86 -12.57
N ALA A 346 20.98 2.17 -13.68
CA ALA A 346 21.37 2.63 -15.02
C ALA A 346 20.62 3.92 -15.42
N GLU A 347 19.36 4.06 -15.02
CA GLU A 347 18.52 5.23 -15.26
C GLU A 347 18.90 6.40 -14.34
N ALA A 348 19.36 6.12 -13.11
CA ALA A 348 19.91 7.11 -12.19
C ALA A 348 21.30 7.59 -12.62
N ALA A 349 22.15 6.68 -13.13
CA ALA A 349 23.45 7.03 -13.73
C ALA A 349 23.28 7.85 -15.02
N ARG A 350 22.16 7.70 -15.73
CA ARG A 350 21.76 8.59 -16.84
C ARG A 350 21.18 9.93 -16.37
N ARG A 351 20.91 10.11 -15.08
CA ARG A 351 20.23 11.29 -14.48
C ARG A 351 21.15 12.16 -13.64
N SER A 352 22.37 11.73 -13.31
CA SER A 352 23.40 12.60 -12.74
C SER A 352 23.75 13.71 -13.76
N PRO A 353 24.03 14.94 -13.30
CA PRO A 353 24.32 16.05 -14.21
C PRO A 353 25.72 15.82 -14.76
N ALA A 354 25.81 15.24 -15.95
CA ALA A 354 27.06 15.19 -16.69
C ALA A 354 27.59 16.62 -16.85
N LEU A 355 28.74 16.90 -16.24
CA LEU A 355 29.63 17.95 -16.70
C LEU A 355 30.05 17.61 -18.13
N PRO A 356 30.16 18.61 -19.02
CA PRO A 356 30.20 18.40 -20.45
C PRO A 356 31.56 17.85 -20.86
N GLY A 357 31.55 16.68 -21.48
CA GLY A 357 32.74 16.05 -22.06
C GLY A 357 32.93 14.63 -21.58
N GLU A 358 32.14 13.72 -22.12
CA GLU A 358 32.60 12.41 -22.59
C GLU A 358 31.46 11.81 -23.42
N GLU A 359 31.75 11.67 -24.70
CA GLU A 359 30.86 11.35 -25.81
C GLU A 359 30.32 9.92 -25.66
N ASP A 360 29.00 9.78 -25.44
CA ASP A 360 28.28 8.64 -26.00
C ASP A 360 28.27 8.87 -27.53
N GLU A 361 28.90 7.97 -28.29
CA GLU A 361 29.07 8.00 -29.75
C GLU A 361 27.73 7.88 -30.53
N GLU A 362 26.65 8.55 -30.14
CA GLU A 362 25.38 8.58 -30.90
C GLU A 362 24.60 9.93 -30.95
N ASP A 363 24.99 11.04 -30.31
CA ASP A 363 24.10 12.23 -30.24
C ASP A 363 24.74 13.61 -30.58
N ASP A 364 25.73 13.68 -31.49
CA ASP A 364 26.12 14.96 -32.13
C ASP A 364 25.00 15.56 -33.02
N GLU A 365 23.89 14.84 -33.21
CA GLU A 365 22.70 15.28 -33.96
C GLU A 365 21.59 15.89 -33.08
N ASP A 366 21.68 15.77 -31.75
CA ASP A 366 20.59 16.07 -30.80
C ASP A 366 20.59 17.52 -30.26
N GLU A 367 21.64 18.30 -30.57
CA GLU A 367 21.76 19.74 -30.24
C GLU A 367 21.02 20.64 -31.26
N ALA A 368 20.58 20.08 -32.39
CA ALA A 368 19.84 20.78 -33.43
C ALA A 368 18.31 20.72 -33.26
N CYS A 369 17.77 19.82 -32.43
CA CYS A 369 16.34 19.55 -32.31
C CYS A 369 15.64 20.42 -31.26
N SER A 370 14.47 20.98 -31.59
CA SER A 370 13.65 21.73 -30.61
C SER A 370 12.82 20.80 -29.72
N ARG A 371 12.77 21.08 -28.41
CA ARG A 371 12.12 20.23 -27.39
C ARG A 371 10.87 20.90 -26.85
N ILE A 372 9.74 20.19 -26.87
CA ILE A 372 8.45 20.72 -26.37
C ILE A 372 7.94 19.87 -25.21
N PHE A 373 7.56 20.51 -24.11
CA PHE A 373 7.13 19.89 -22.86
C PHE A 373 6.24 20.81 -22.01
N PHE A 374 5.56 20.25 -21.00
CA PHE A 374 4.79 21.04 -20.02
C PHE A 374 5.69 21.65 -18.93
N GLU A 375 5.47 22.92 -18.62
CA GLU A 375 6.18 23.62 -17.54
C GLU A 375 5.26 24.61 -16.81
N PRO A 376 4.84 24.34 -15.56
CA PRO A 376 4.98 23.10 -14.77
C PRO A 376 4.17 21.90 -15.30
N CYS A 377 4.34 20.72 -14.70
CA CYS A 377 3.55 19.51 -14.99
C CYS A 377 2.45 19.19 -13.95
N LEU A 378 2.37 19.97 -12.87
CA LEU A 378 1.36 19.86 -11.83
C LEU A 378 0.74 21.23 -11.61
N TYR A 379 -0.59 21.30 -11.66
CA TYR A 379 -1.38 22.50 -11.45
C TYR A 379 -2.43 22.25 -10.37
N HIS A 380 -2.70 23.27 -9.56
CA HIS A 380 -3.78 23.28 -8.59
C HIS A 380 -4.65 24.50 -8.85
N CYS A 381 -5.95 24.29 -8.96
CA CYS A 381 -6.94 25.36 -9.13
C CYS A 381 -8.11 25.14 -8.18
N LEU A 382 -8.74 26.24 -7.77
CA LEU A 382 -10.03 26.17 -7.09
C LEU A 382 -11.12 25.96 -8.15
N GLU A 383 -12.20 25.29 -7.77
CA GLU A 383 -13.36 25.08 -8.63
C GLU A 383 -13.93 26.41 -9.16
N ASN A 384 -14.07 27.40 -8.27
CA ASN A 384 -14.52 28.75 -8.60
C ASN A 384 -13.56 29.63 -9.46
N CYS A 385 -12.44 29.08 -9.95
CA CYS A 385 -11.48 29.88 -10.74
C CYS A 385 -11.95 30.14 -12.18
N GLY A 386 -12.96 29.40 -12.65
CA GLY A 386 -13.58 29.51 -13.97
C GLY A 386 -12.73 28.99 -15.13
N SER A 387 -11.42 29.28 -15.15
CA SER A 387 -10.49 28.60 -16.05
C SER A 387 -9.08 28.49 -15.47
N VAL A 388 -8.39 27.39 -15.80
CA VAL A 388 -7.00 27.13 -15.43
C VAL A 388 -6.10 27.31 -16.64
N THR A 389 -5.00 28.05 -16.47
CA THR A 389 -4.02 28.32 -17.53
C THR A 389 -2.79 27.44 -17.37
N LEU A 390 -2.61 26.49 -18.29
CA LEU A 390 -1.42 25.63 -18.39
C LEU A 390 -0.40 26.24 -19.34
N ALA A 391 0.88 26.09 -19.04
CA ALA A 391 1.96 26.54 -19.91
C ALA A 391 2.72 25.38 -20.55
N VAL A 392 2.94 25.49 -21.85
CA VAL A 392 3.76 24.59 -22.66
C VAL A 392 4.99 25.35 -23.12
N ALA A 393 6.17 24.84 -22.77
CA ALA A 393 7.45 25.42 -23.13
C ALA A 393 7.99 24.75 -24.40
N CYS A 394 8.63 25.54 -25.24
CA CYS A 394 9.39 25.11 -26.41
C CYS A 394 10.83 25.62 -26.25
N GLN A 395 11.75 24.70 -25.99
CA GLN A 395 13.18 24.97 -25.99
C GLN A 395 13.71 24.80 -27.42
N GLN A 396 14.06 25.91 -28.05
CA GLN A 396 14.49 25.93 -29.46
C GLN A 396 15.92 25.39 -29.59
N GLY A 397 16.13 24.51 -30.58
CA GLY A 397 17.46 24.06 -31.02
C GLY A 397 18.09 25.04 -32.03
N LEU A 398 19.27 24.71 -32.57
CA LEU A 398 20.00 25.56 -33.54
C LEU A 398 19.21 25.88 -34.85
N GLY A 399 18.08 25.22 -35.11
CA GLY A 399 17.17 25.45 -36.26
C GLY A 399 15.95 26.35 -35.97
N ALA A 400 16.13 27.52 -35.35
CA ALA A 400 15.05 28.36 -34.78
C ALA A 400 14.03 29.01 -35.76
N ASN A 401 13.86 28.52 -37.00
CA ASN A 401 13.01 29.14 -38.03
C ASN A 401 11.76 28.34 -38.42
N GLN A 402 11.47 27.19 -37.80
CA GLN A 402 10.27 26.40 -38.13
C GLN A 402 9.09 26.70 -37.20
N THR A 403 7.88 26.45 -37.70
CA THR A 403 6.67 26.46 -36.87
C THR A 403 6.31 25.06 -36.40
N PHE A 404 6.05 24.93 -35.09
CA PHE A 404 5.63 23.67 -34.49
C PHE A 404 4.14 23.69 -34.19
N TYR A 405 3.43 22.67 -34.65
CA TYR A 405 2.02 22.43 -34.35
C TYR A 405 1.94 21.25 -33.40
N VAL A 406 1.42 21.45 -32.19
CA VAL A 406 1.29 20.41 -31.16
C VAL A 406 -0.18 20.27 -30.82
N ASP A 407 -0.74 19.08 -31.05
CA ASP A 407 -2.11 18.82 -30.63
C ASP A 407 -2.13 18.57 -29.13
N PHE A 408 -3.19 19.01 -28.45
CA PHE A 408 -3.45 18.68 -27.06
C PHE A 408 -4.87 18.15 -26.90
N ARG A 409 -5.06 17.32 -25.88
CA ARG A 409 -6.39 16.88 -25.44
C ARG A 409 -6.43 16.73 -23.93
N THR A 410 -7.59 16.96 -23.35
CA THR A 410 -7.90 16.60 -21.96
C THR A 410 -8.30 15.13 -21.86
N GLU A 411 -7.89 14.48 -20.78
CA GLU A 411 -8.27 13.11 -20.42
C GLU A 411 -8.78 13.07 -18.98
N ASP A 412 -9.88 12.36 -18.78
CA ASP A 412 -10.51 12.21 -17.47
C ASP A 412 -9.60 11.46 -16.48
N GLY A 413 -9.58 11.91 -15.24
CA GLY A 413 -8.95 11.23 -14.11
C GLY A 413 -10.02 10.79 -13.12
N SER A 414 -10.02 11.38 -11.93
CA SER A 414 -11.19 11.34 -11.05
C SER A 414 -12.24 12.36 -11.48
N ALA A 415 -11.79 13.55 -11.92
CA ALA A 415 -12.62 14.57 -12.53
C ALA A 415 -13.00 14.17 -13.97
N LYS A 416 -14.25 14.43 -14.32
CA LYS A 416 -14.91 14.11 -15.59
C LYS A 416 -15.25 15.36 -16.37
N ALA A 417 -15.02 15.28 -17.68
CA ALA A 417 -15.44 16.31 -18.59
C ALA A 417 -16.98 16.49 -18.60
N GLY A 418 -17.43 17.74 -18.45
CA GLY A 418 -18.82 18.16 -18.49
C GLY A 418 -19.52 18.24 -17.12
N SER A 419 -18.95 17.66 -16.07
CA SER A 419 -19.33 17.95 -14.67
C SER A 419 -18.34 18.92 -14.04
N ASP A 420 -17.03 18.61 -14.08
CA ASP A 420 -16.05 19.29 -13.23
C ASP A 420 -15.12 20.20 -14.07
N TYR A 421 -14.94 19.88 -15.35
CA TYR A 421 -14.19 20.72 -16.29
C TYR A 421 -14.73 20.58 -17.73
N GLU A 422 -14.40 21.54 -18.60
CA GLU A 422 -14.79 21.52 -20.00
C GLU A 422 -13.81 20.71 -20.87
N TYR A 423 -14.31 19.72 -21.63
CA TYR A 423 -13.49 18.97 -22.57
C TYR A 423 -12.85 19.92 -23.59
N SER A 424 -11.52 19.89 -23.67
CA SER A 424 -10.74 20.80 -24.50
C SER A 424 -9.75 20.00 -25.37
N GLU A 425 -9.86 20.16 -26.68
CA GLU A 425 -8.91 19.67 -27.67
C GLU A 425 -8.56 20.77 -28.67
N GLY A 426 -7.31 20.78 -29.14
CA GLY A 426 -6.87 21.81 -30.09
C GLY A 426 -5.41 21.67 -30.48
N THR A 427 -4.92 22.63 -31.26
CA THR A 427 -3.54 22.66 -31.74
C THR A 427 -2.83 23.93 -31.25
N LEU A 428 -1.75 23.76 -30.50
CA LEU A 428 -0.83 24.84 -30.12
C LEU A 428 0.14 25.10 -31.28
N ILE A 429 0.21 26.36 -31.70
CA ILE A 429 1.09 26.80 -32.79
C ILE A 429 2.23 27.62 -32.19
N PHE A 430 3.45 27.09 -32.23
CA PHE A 430 4.66 27.83 -31.87
C PHE A 430 5.25 28.46 -33.13
N LYS A 431 5.20 29.79 -33.21
CA LYS A 431 5.88 30.54 -34.27
C LYS A 431 7.39 30.59 -34.01
N PRO A 432 8.21 30.93 -35.02
CA PRO A 432 9.65 31.05 -34.82
C PRO A 432 9.93 32.12 -33.76
N GLY A 433 10.77 31.80 -32.77
CA GLY A 433 11.07 32.69 -31.64
C GLY A 433 10.06 32.64 -30.46
N GLU A 434 8.94 31.91 -30.57
CA GLU A 434 8.05 31.70 -29.43
C GLU A 434 8.51 30.51 -28.57
N THR A 435 8.83 30.78 -27.30
CA THR A 435 9.32 29.78 -26.35
C THR A 435 8.26 29.27 -25.38
N ARG A 436 7.09 29.91 -25.31
CA ARG A 436 6.02 29.54 -24.38
C ARG A 436 4.65 29.81 -24.99
N LYS A 437 3.73 28.86 -24.82
CA LYS A 437 2.30 29.01 -25.10
C LYS A 437 1.47 28.67 -23.87
N GLU A 438 0.38 29.41 -23.70
CA GLU A 438 -0.58 29.23 -22.64
C GLU A 438 -1.86 28.59 -23.21
N LEU A 439 -2.39 27.63 -22.47
CA LEU A 439 -3.59 26.87 -22.75
C LEU A 439 -4.58 27.10 -21.61
N ALA A 440 -5.75 27.67 -21.89
CA ALA A 440 -6.82 27.83 -20.90
C ALA A 440 -7.83 26.70 -21.01
N ILE A 441 -8.15 26.03 -19.90
CA ILE A 441 -9.19 25.01 -19.79
C ILE A 441 -10.27 25.53 -18.84
N GLY A 442 -11.54 25.46 -19.25
CA GLY A 442 -12.67 25.85 -18.40
C GLY A 442 -12.86 24.88 -17.23
N ILE A 443 -12.99 25.43 -16.03
CA ILE A 443 -13.37 24.68 -14.82
C ILE A 443 -14.82 25.02 -14.53
N ILE A 444 -15.63 24.00 -14.27
CA ILE A 444 -17.05 24.14 -13.99
C ILE A 444 -17.20 24.26 -12.47
N ASP A 445 -17.97 25.26 -12.04
CA ASP A 445 -18.24 25.58 -10.63
C ASP A 445 -19.66 25.16 -10.30
N ASP A 446 -19.83 24.31 -9.29
CA ASP A 446 -21.14 23.93 -8.78
C ASP A 446 -21.38 24.31 -7.29
N ASP A 447 -22.32 23.63 -6.64
CA ASP A 447 -22.77 23.95 -5.28
C ASP A 447 -22.70 22.70 -4.36
N ILE A 448 -22.09 21.61 -4.82
CA ILE A 448 -22.05 20.28 -4.24
C ILE A 448 -20.64 20.01 -3.75
N PHE A 449 -20.50 19.70 -2.45
CA PHE A 449 -19.20 19.31 -1.91
C PHE A 449 -18.69 18.00 -2.50
N GLU A 450 -17.52 18.06 -3.12
CA GLU A 450 -16.75 16.96 -3.69
C GLU A 450 -15.39 16.79 -3.01
N GLU A 451 -14.71 15.66 -3.24
CA GLU A 451 -13.33 15.46 -2.76
C GLU A 451 -12.35 16.07 -3.78
N ASP A 452 -11.08 16.26 -3.41
CA ASP A 452 -10.07 16.78 -4.36
C ASP A 452 -9.97 15.88 -5.60
N GLU A 453 -10.28 16.43 -6.76
CA GLU A 453 -10.31 15.69 -8.02
C GLU A 453 -9.18 16.10 -8.96
N HIS A 454 -8.84 15.24 -9.93
CA HIS A 454 -7.81 15.55 -10.92
C HIS A 454 -8.16 15.04 -12.31
N PHE A 455 -7.67 15.75 -13.31
CA PHE A 455 -7.70 15.37 -14.73
C PHE A 455 -6.33 15.58 -15.37
N PHE A 456 -6.15 15.02 -16.57
CA PHE A 456 -4.88 15.05 -17.28
C PHE A 456 -4.98 15.86 -18.57
N VAL A 457 -3.91 16.54 -18.96
CA VAL A 457 -3.78 17.19 -20.26
C VAL A 457 -2.58 16.59 -20.97
N ARG A 458 -2.76 16.06 -22.19
CA ARG A 458 -1.70 15.40 -22.95
C ARG A 458 -1.33 16.20 -24.19
N LEU A 459 -0.03 16.27 -24.47
CA LEU A 459 0.50 16.72 -25.76
C LEU A 459 0.67 15.52 -26.69
N LEU A 460 0.20 15.67 -27.92
CA LEU A 460 0.17 14.64 -28.95
C LEU A 460 0.59 15.24 -30.29
N ASN A 461 0.99 14.37 -31.21
CA ASN A 461 1.09 14.66 -32.64
C ASN A 461 1.81 15.98 -32.98
N LEU A 462 3.12 16.03 -32.69
CA LEU A 462 3.98 17.14 -33.11
C LEU A 462 4.15 17.13 -34.62
N ARG A 463 3.69 18.19 -35.28
CA ARG A 463 3.90 18.44 -36.71
C ARG A 463 4.79 19.66 -36.89
N VAL A 464 5.69 19.58 -37.88
CA VAL A 464 6.56 20.68 -38.28
C VAL A 464 6.07 21.20 -39.62
N GLY A 465 6.01 22.51 -39.80
CA GLY A 465 5.65 23.13 -41.07
C GLY A 465 6.07 24.59 -41.16
N ASP A 466 5.72 25.22 -42.27
CA ASP A 466 5.93 26.66 -42.49
C ASP A 466 4.77 27.50 -41.95
N ALA A 467 4.99 28.82 -41.83
CA ALA A 467 4.02 29.79 -41.29
C ALA A 467 2.67 29.84 -42.07
N GLU A 468 2.60 29.21 -43.24
CA GLU A 468 1.44 29.13 -44.14
C GLU A 468 0.73 27.77 -44.09
N GLY A 469 1.15 26.85 -43.21
CA GLY A 469 0.48 25.55 -43.00
C GLY A 469 0.81 24.48 -44.04
N MET A 470 1.86 24.68 -44.85
CA MET A 470 2.43 23.61 -45.67
C MET A 470 3.30 22.70 -44.81
N PHE A 471 2.95 21.41 -44.77
CA PHE A 471 3.69 20.38 -44.07
C PHE A 471 4.79 19.86 -45.00
N GLU A 472 6.05 20.13 -44.67
CA GLU A 472 7.17 19.51 -45.38
C GLU A 472 7.25 18.04 -44.98
N ALA A 473 6.94 17.14 -45.92
CA ALA A 473 7.38 15.75 -45.83
C ALA A 473 8.85 15.72 -46.26
N ASP A 474 9.75 16.11 -45.36
CA ASP A 474 11.18 16.12 -45.67
C ASP A 474 11.68 14.66 -45.82
N PRO A 475 12.40 14.29 -46.89
CA PRO A 475 12.94 12.94 -47.10
C PRO A 475 14.20 12.62 -46.29
N GLU A 476 14.70 13.56 -45.48
CA GLU A 476 15.90 13.41 -44.66
C GLU A 476 15.55 13.04 -43.21
N ASP A 477 16.22 12.01 -42.71
CA ASP A 477 15.88 11.14 -41.57
C ASP A 477 16.06 11.79 -40.17
N HIS A 478 16.02 13.13 -40.07
CA HIS A 478 16.33 13.87 -38.85
C HIS A 478 15.13 14.69 -38.33
N PRO A 479 14.58 14.37 -37.14
CA PRO A 479 13.42 15.08 -36.60
C PRO A 479 13.78 16.50 -36.14
N LYS A 480 13.29 17.53 -36.84
CA LYS A 480 13.49 18.97 -36.49
C LYS A 480 12.91 19.37 -35.12
N GLY A 481 11.99 18.57 -34.56
CA GLY A 481 11.41 18.76 -33.23
C GLY A 481 11.00 17.45 -32.56
N LYS A 482 11.10 17.38 -31.23
CA LYS A 482 10.76 16.20 -30.43
C LYS A 482 9.92 16.57 -29.20
N LEU A 483 8.93 15.74 -28.90
CA LEU A 483 8.15 15.80 -27.68
C LEU A 483 8.97 15.17 -26.54
N VAL A 484 9.22 15.92 -25.46
CA VAL A 484 10.05 15.50 -24.32
C VAL A 484 9.22 15.43 -23.04
N ALA A 485 9.55 14.52 -22.13
CA ALA A 485 8.87 14.42 -20.84
C ALA A 485 9.11 15.69 -19.99
N PRO A 486 8.09 16.24 -19.31
CA PRO A 486 6.73 15.70 -19.14
C PRO A 486 5.76 16.05 -20.29
N LEU A 487 5.14 15.01 -20.86
CA LEU A 487 4.13 15.11 -21.93
C LEU A 487 2.70 15.21 -21.42
N VAL A 488 2.53 15.01 -20.12
CA VAL A 488 1.24 15.01 -19.43
C VAL A 488 1.33 16.00 -18.29
N ALA A 489 0.41 16.95 -18.25
CA ALA A 489 0.17 17.79 -17.09
C ALA A 489 -0.98 17.22 -16.28
N THR A 490 -0.85 17.22 -14.95
CA THR A 490 -1.91 16.85 -14.03
C THR A 490 -2.48 18.12 -13.43
N VAL A 491 -3.79 18.30 -13.51
CA VAL A 491 -4.50 19.42 -12.89
C VAL A 491 -5.34 18.87 -11.76
N THR A 492 -5.18 19.41 -10.56
CA THR A 492 -6.01 19.08 -9.39
C THR A 492 -6.99 20.22 -9.14
N ILE A 493 -8.27 19.89 -9.10
CA ILE A 493 -9.37 20.78 -8.76
C ILE A 493 -9.61 20.65 -7.26
N LEU A 494 -9.59 21.79 -6.56
CA LEU A 494 -9.84 21.88 -5.13
C LEU A 494 -11.25 22.46 -4.93
N ASP A 495 -12.10 21.67 -4.29
CA ASP A 495 -13.47 22.05 -3.92
C ASP A 495 -13.47 23.19 -2.87
N ASP A 496 -14.36 24.18 -3.05
CA ASP A 496 -14.60 25.23 -2.06
C ASP A 496 -16.00 25.24 -1.42
N ASP A 497 -16.80 24.22 -1.72
CA ASP A 497 -18.17 24.04 -1.25
C ASP A 497 -18.30 23.33 0.09
N HIS A 498 -17.18 22.95 0.71
CA HIS A 498 -17.22 22.46 2.06
C HIS A 498 -17.84 23.49 3.04
N ALA A 499 -18.66 22.98 3.97
CA ALA A 499 -19.27 23.81 5.02
C ALA A 499 -18.23 24.41 5.99
N GLY A 500 -16.97 24.00 5.91
CA GLY A 500 -15.86 24.55 6.66
C GLY A 500 -15.71 23.96 8.05
N ILE A 501 -14.47 23.95 8.50
CA ILE A 501 -14.02 23.45 9.79
C ILE A 501 -13.88 24.65 10.73
N PHE A 502 -14.46 24.54 11.93
CA PHE A 502 -14.42 25.60 12.93
C PHE A 502 -13.37 25.29 13.99
N GLY A 503 -12.49 26.25 14.25
CA GLY A 503 -11.47 26.13 15.27
C GLY A 503 -11.12 27.48 15.89
N PHE A 504 -10.50 27.44 17.05
CA PHE A 504 -9.91 28.65 17.63
C PHE A 504 -8.63 29.02 16.90
N ARG A 505 -8.40 30.33 16.69
CA ARG A 505 -7.13 30.82 16.12
C ARG A 505 -5.94 30.46 17.01
N GLU A 506 -6.14 30.55 18.32
CA GLU A 506 -5.12 30.32 19.34
C GLU A 506 -5.65 29.30 20.35
N ARG A 507 -4.83 28.30 20.72
CA ARG A 507 -5.23 27.22 21.63
C ARG A 507 -5.17 27.64 23.11
N SER A 508 -4.48 28.74 23.42
CA SER A 508 -4.38 29.29 24.77
C SER A 508 -4.16 30.79 24.69
N VAL A 509 -4.94 31.57 25.43
CA VAL A 509 -4.78 33.02 25.56
C VAL A 509 -4.47 33.32 27.01
N ARG A 510 -3.54 34.24 27.27
CA ARG A 510 -3.25 34.74 28.62
C ARG A 510 -3.74 36.17 28.70
N VAL A 511 -4.56 36.45 29.70
CA VAL A 511 -5.19 37.73 29.95
C VAL A 511 -4.95 38.12 31.40
N SER A 512 -4.96 39.43 31.66
CA SER A 512 -4.89 39.97 33.02
C SER A 512 -6.30 40.25 33.51
N GLU A 513 -6.59 40.09 34.81
CA GLU A 513 -7.92 40.35 35.38
C GLU A 513 -8.41 41.78 35.11
N CYS A 514 -7.50 42.76 35.18
CA CYS A 514 -7.78 44.17 34.88
C CYS A 514 -8.20 44.47 33.43
N GLN A 515 -8.15 43.49 32.52
CA GLN A 515 -8.55 43.64 31.13
C GLN A 515 -10.09 43.59 30.96
N GLY A 516 -10.81 43.04 31.95
CA GLY A 516 -12.28 43.02 32.03
C GLY A 516 -12.99 42.12 31.03
N HIS A 517 -12.40 41.88 29.85
CA HIS A 517 -12.91 40.95 28.85
C HIS A 517 -11.76 40.20 28.16
N VAL A 518 -11.98 38.91 27.90
CA VAL A 518 -11.14 38.13 26.96
C VAL A 518 -11.82 38.04 25.60
N GLU A 519 -11.06 38.38 24.56
CA GLU A 519 -11.49 38.22 23.17
C GLU A 519 -10.89 36.95 22.57
N VAL A 520 -11.74 36.00 22.19
CA VAL A 520 -11.33 34.75 21.55
C VAL A 520 -11.85 34.70 20.12
N THR A 521 -10.97 34.48 19.15
CA THR A 521 -11.36 34.43 17.73
C THR A 521 -11.58 32.98 17.29
N VAL A 522 -12.78 32.71 16.78
CA VAL A 522 -13.13 31.47 16.07
C VAL A 522 -12.95 31.71 14.57
N VAL A 523 -12.26 30.80 13.92
CA VAL A 523 -11.94 30.82 12.49
C VAL A 523 -12.62 29.64 11.81
N ARG A 524 -13.23 29.91 10.66
CA ARG A 524 -13.76 28.92 9.71
C ARG A 524 -12.72 28.70 8.62
N SER A 525 -12.22 27.47 8.49
CA SER A 525 -11.19 27.06 7.52
C SER A 525 -11.70 25.98 6.57
N SER A 526 -11.04 25.78 5.43
CA SER A 526 -11.36 24.70 4.48
C SER A 526 -12.78 24.77 3.90
N GLY A 527 -13.33 25.97 3.69
CA GLY A 527 -14.65 26.17 3.08
C GLY A 527 -15.50 27.23 3.78
N ALA A 528 -16.36 27.92 3.02
CA ALA A 528 -17.21 29.00 3.51
C ALA A 528 -18.71 28.80 3.17
N ARG A 529 -19.08 27.64 2.64
CA ARG A 529 -20.39 27.42 2.04
C ARG A 529 -21.54 27.34 3.04
N GLY A 530 -22.61 28.10 2.79
CA GLY A 530 -23.79 28.16 3.64
C GLY A 530 -23.58 28.86 5.00
N THR A 531 -24.67 29.01 5.75
CA THR A 531 -24.68 29.62 7.08
C THR A 531 -24.62 28.52 8.14
N VAL A 532 -23.61 28.57 9.01
CA VAL A 532 -23.43 27.59 10.09
C VAL A 532 -23.62 28.27 11.44
N MET A 533 -24.34 27.59 12.34
CA MET A 533 -24.42 27.96 13.75
C MET A 533 -23.47 27.09 14.56
N VAL A 534 -22.60 27.71 15.34
CA VAL A 534 -21.67 27.00 16.23
C VAL A 534 -22.00 27.35 17.68
N PRO A 535 -22.60 26.44 18.46
CA PRO A 535 -22.83 26.68 19.88
C PRO A 535 -21.48 26.73 20.62
N PHE A 536 -21.36 27.61 21.61
CA PHE A 536 -20.19 27.67 22.49
C PHE A 536 -20.63 27.77 23.95
N ARG A 537 -19.79 27.30 24.85
CA ARG A 537 -19.96 27.44 26.29
C ARG A 537 -18.63 27.57 27.00
N THR A 538 -18.65 28.23 28.14
CA THR A 538 -17.56 28.26 29.10
C THR A 538 -17.64 27.03 30.01
N VAL A 539 -16.48 26.51 30.41
CA VAL A 539 -16.33 25.35 31.29
C VAL A 539 -15.29 25.69 32.36
N GLU A 540 -15.68 25.46 33.62
CA GLU A 540 -14.85 25.73 34.79
C GLU A 540 -13.57 24.90 34.77
N GLY A 541 -12.45 25.53 35.16
CA GLY A 541 -11.15 24.91 35.34
C GLY A 541 -10.73 25.02 36.80
N THR A 542 -9.65 25.76 37.06
CA THR A 542 -9.35 26.24 38.41
C THR A 542 -10.14 27.51 38.75
N ALA A 543 -10.37 28.36 37.75
CA ALA A 543 -11.25 29.53 37.85
C ALA A 543 -12.71 29.08 37.81
N ARG A 544 -13.53 29.67 38.68
CA ARG A 544 -14.96 29.45 38.86
C ARG A 544 -15.80 30.46 38.08
N GLY A 545 -16.87 29.93 37.49
CA GLY A 545 -17.90 30.73 36.83
C GLY A 545 -18.84 31.40 37.82
N GLY A 546 -19.99 31.86 37.33
CA GLY A 546 -21.03 32.49 38.15
C GLY A 546 -20.70 33.89 38.67
N GLY A 547 -19.69 34.56 38.11
CA GLY A 547 -19.27 35.91 38.50
C GLY A 547 -18.33 35.97 39.70
N VAL A 548 -17.62 34.86 39.99
CA VAL A 548 -16.47 34.86 40.91
C VAL A 548 -15.25 35.35 40.14
N ASP A 549 -14.73 34.55 39.20
CA ASP A 549 -13.52 34.90 38.43
C ASP A 549 -13.88 35.33 37.00
N TYR A 550 -14.94 34.73 36.45
CA TYR A 550 -15.51 35.12 35.17
C TYR A 550 -17.04 34.94 35.15
N GLU A 551 -17.72 35.65 34.24
CA GLU A 551 -19.15 35.46 33.98
C GLU A 551 -19.36 34.36 32.93
N ASP A 552 -20.20 33.37 33.25
CA ASP A 552 -20.47 32.25 32.33
C ASP A 552 -21.10 32.74 31.03
N ALA A 553 -20.36 32.57 29.94
CA ALA A 553 -20.86 32.84 28.59
C ALA A 553 -21.31 31.53 27.92
N SER A 554 -22.53 31.54 27.39
CA SER A 554 -23.05 30.50 26.50
C SER A 554 -23.89 31.14 25.40
N GLY A 555 -23.82 30.59 24.20
CA GLY A 555 -24.54 31.15 23.06
C GLY A 555 -24.29 30.39 21.78
N GLU A 556 -24.84 30.89 20.69
CA GLU A 556 -24.64 30.34 19.36
C GLU A 556 -23.99 31.39 18.46
N LEU A 557 -22.88 31.02 17.81
CA LEU A 557 -22.19 31.85 16.85
C LEU A 557 -22.81 31.70 15.47
N ASP A 558 -23.29 32.79 14.91
CA ASP A 558 -23.70 32.90 13.53
C ASP A 558 -22.48 33.18 12.62
N CYS A 559 -22.15 32.20 11.77
CA CYS A 559 -21.08 32.29 10.79
C CYS A 559 -21.67 32.27 9.36
N PRO A 560 -21.96 33.46 8.78
CA PRO A 560 -22.41 33.55 7.39
C PRO A 560 -21.26 33.36 6.39
N VAL A 561 -21.59 33.09 5.13
CA VAL A 561 -20.64 32.84 4.02
C VAL A 561 -19.56 33.94 3.90
N SER A 562 -19.94 35.21 4.12
CA SER A 562 -19.06 36.36 3.94
C SER A 562 -18.13 36.68 5.12
N ARG A 563 -18.21 35.95 6.24
CA ARG A 563 -17.42 36.22 7.45
C ARG A 563 -16.80 34.94 8.02
N PRO A 564 -15.56 34.58 7.62
CA PRO A 564 -14.87 33.40 8.12
C PRO A 564 -14.28 33.56 9.53
N ARG A 565 -14.46 34.72 10.18
CA ARG A 565 -13.89 35.05 11.49
C ARG A 565 -14.97 35.64 12.38
N LYS A 566 -15.09 35.12 13.59
CA LYS A 566 -16.01 35.66 14.61
C LYS A 566 -15.28 35.76 15.95
N THR A 567 -15.43 36.89 16.61
CA THR A 567 -14.86 37.14 17.93
C THR A 567 -15.92 36.88 19.01
N LEU A 568 -15.52 36.13 20.02
CA LEU A 568 -16.24 35.86 21.26
C LEU A 568 -15.67 36.77 22.35
N GLN A 569 -16.53 37.34 23.18
CA GLN A 569 -16.12 38.10 24.36
C GLN A 569 -16.65 37.42 25.61
N VAL A 570 -15.77 37.08 26.55
CA VAL A 570 -16.14 36.58 27.88
C VAL A 570 -15.68 37.61 28.91
N LYS A 571 -16.55 37.98 29.85
CA LYS A 571 -16.24 38.98 30.87
C LYS A 571 -15.47 38.34 32.02
N ILE A 572 -14.38 38.98 32.39
CA ILE A 572 -13.51 38.60 33.51
C ILE A 572 -13.83 39.56 34.67
N VAL A 573 -13.91 39.01 35.87
CA VAL A 573 -14.12 39.78 37.09
C VAL A 573 -12.75 40.07 37.69
N ASP A 574 -12.53 41.33 38.07
CA ASP A 574 -11.32 41.78 38.76
C ASP A 574 -11.67 41.89 40.25
N ASP A 575 -11.02 41.11 41.10
CA ASP A 575 -11.21 41.14 42.54
C ASP A 575 -9.95 41.63 43.26
N GLU A 576 -10.07 41.91 44.57
CA GLU A 576 -8.95 42.45 45.36
C GLU A 576 -8.10 41.34 45.99
N GLU A 577 -8.39 40.07 45.72
CA GLU A 577 -7.66 38.94 46.28
C GLU A 577 -6.49 38.54 45.37
N TYR A 578 -5.32 38.28 45.95
CA TYR A 578 -4.19 37.80 45.16
C TYR A 578 -4.37 36.31 44.85
N GLU A 579 -4.80 36.01 43.64
CA GLU A 579 -4.93 34.64 43.16
C GLU A 579 -3.68 34.19 42.39
N LYS A 580 -3.45 32.87 42.36
CA LYS A 580 -2.37 32.29 41.54
C LYS A 580 -2.83 32.23 40.08
N LYS A 581 -2.00 31.68 39.20
CA LYS A 581 -2.40 31.47 37.80
C LYS A 581 -3.61 30.53 37.74
N GLU A 582 -4.72 31.06 37.29
CA GLU A 582 -5.95 30.31 37.10
C GLU A 582 -6.24 30.03 35.63
N ASN A 583 -7.12 29.06 35.36
CA ASN A 583 -7.59 28.74 34.03
C ASN A 583 -9.08 28.37 34.00
N PHE A 584 -9.71 28.67 32.88
CA PHE A 584 -11.02 28.15 32.47
C PHE A 584 -10.95 27.80 30.98
N PHE A 585 -11.95 27.05 30.50
CA PHE A 585 -11.99 26.56 29.13
C PHE A 585 -13.19 27.14 28.38
N ILE A 586 -13.04 27.31 27.08
CA ILE A 586 -14.14 27.64 26.17
C ILE A 586 -14.25 26.50 25.18
N GLU A 587 -15.41 25.84 25.17
CA GLU A 587 -15.69 24.71 24.29
C GLU A 587 -16.61 25.16 23.15
N LEU A 588 -16.23 24.80 21.92
CA LEU A 588 -17.15 24.83 20.77
C LEU A 588 -17.89 23.50 20.73
N GLY A 589 -19.22 23.57 20.62
CA GLY A 589 -20.07 22.41 20.39
C GLY A 589 -20.14 22.04 18.90
N THR A 590 -20.98 21.06 18.59
CA THR A 590 -21.14 20.56 17.22
C THR A 590 -21.77 21.63 16.32
N PRO A 591 -21.14 22.00 15.19
CA PRO A 591 -21.70 22.96 14.24
C PRO A 591 -22.98 22.42 13.61
N ARG A 592 -23.97 23.30 13.38
CA ARG A 592 -25.25 22.98 12.76
C ARG A 592 -25.47 23.83 11.52
N TRP A 593 -25.79 23.19 10.41
CA TRP A 593 -26.10 23.89 9.16
C TRP A 593 -27.50 24.50 9.23
N LEU A 594 -27.61 25.81 9.07
CA LEU A 594 -28.90 26.48 8.95
C LEU A 594 -29.36 26.37 7.51
N LYS A 595 -30.22 25.39 7.23
CA LYS A 595 -31.08 25.44 6.05
C LYS A 595 -32.04 26.61 6.24
N ARG A 596 -31.69 27.81 5.78
CA ARG A 596 -32.71 28.83 5.54
C ARG A 596 -33.65 28.23 4.51
N GLY A 597 -34.84 27.83 4.97
CA GLY A 597 -35.93 27.50 4.07
C GLY A 597 -36.08 28.64 3.09
N ILE A 598 -36.03 28.31 1.82
CA ILE A 598 -36.51 29.17 0.75
C ILE A 598 -37.97 29.47 1.12
N SER A 599 -38.24 30.69 1.56
CA SER A 599 -39.58 31.26 1.55
C SER A 599 -39.85 31.84 0.17
#